data_AF-F0S0I3-F1
#
_entry.id   AF-F0S0I3-F1
#
_cell.length_a   1.000
_cell.length_b   1.000
_cell.length_c   1.000
_cell.angle_alpha   90.00
_cell.angle_beta   90.00
_cell.angle_gamma   90.00
#
_symmetry.space_group_name_H-M   'P 1'
#
loop_
_entity.id
_entity.type
_entity.pdbx_description
1 polymer ?
#
loop_
_entity_poly.entity_id
_entity_poly.type
_entity_poly.pdbx_seq_one_letter_code
_entity_poly.pdbx_strand_id
1 'polypeptide(L)'
;MAVQIFGRENIPDFSTYYYRLKQLPSILLVNFLNFVSRRLLGKYHKELRFLIIDGTGFKYNEIYPLKILRGKEIKEVKSHVKVVVLSVHLKDGKRFILTALPGESYASEVKLGEKIVRWLNERRFIWRALKGKPFLGDKAYDSIKFIELVLLAGLKPYIKVRETLRKGIKSEIRLKCKELLESDEIYRFRGLIESIFGEVKQDVGSYERTKSFHIAQLFVLAKFILFNMGVLFFVWMIFQTLSEFD
;
A
#
# COMPACT_ATOMS: atom_id res chain seq x y z
N MET A 1 4.77 -23.15 19.63
CA MET A 1 5.45 -22.62 18.43
C MET A 1 6.52 -21.59 18.75
N ALA A 2 6.22 -20.36 19.20
CA ALA A 2 7.28 -19.35 19.48
C ALA A 2 8.30 -19.80 20.55
N VAL A 3 7.83 -20.41 21.66
CA VAL A 3 8.70 -20.97 22.71
C VAL A 3 9.57 -22.12 22.19
N GLN A 4 9.06 -22.91 21.25
CA GLN A 4 9.82 -24.01 20.64
C GLN A 4 10.89 -23.51 19.66
N ILE A 5 10.65 -22.36 19.01
CA ILE A 5 11.58 -21.78 18.03
C ILE A 5 12.66 -20.94 18.73
N PHE A 6 12.29 -20.15 19.73
CA PHE A 6 13.19 -19.15 20.33
C PHE A 6 13.74 -19.55 21.70
N GLY A 7 13.18 -20.56 22.38
CA GLY A 7 13.48 -20.83 23.79
C GLY A 7 12.75 -19.86 24.72
N ARG A 8 12.41 -20.32 25.94
CA ARG A 8 11.56 -19.53 26.85
C ARG A 8 12.29 -18.31 27.39
N GLU A 9 13.60 -18.39 27.60
CA GLU A 9 14.44 -17.27 28.04
C GLU A 9 14.55 -16.11 27.04
N ASN A 10 14.31 -16.37 25.75
CA ASN A 10 14.43 -15.34 24.70
C ASN A 10 13.09 -14.68 24.33
N ILE A 11 12.00 -15.06 24.99
CA ILE A 11 10.69 -14.45 24.76
C ILE A 11 10.52 -13.31 25.77
N PRO A 12 10.51 -12.04 25.32
CA PRO A 12 10.25 -10.93 26.22
C PRO A 12 8.84 -11.06 26.79
N ASP A 13 8.68 -10.68 28.06
CA ASP A 13 7.34 -10.51 28.62
C ASP A 13 6.56 -9.44 27.85
N PHE A 14 5.23 -9.45 27.98
CA PHE A 14 4.36 -8.55 27.23
C PHE A 14 4.67 -7.07 27.47
N SER A 15 5.06 -6.69 28.69
CA SER A 15 5.37 -5.30 29.04
C SER A 15 6.66 -4.86 28.37
N THR A 16 7.71 -5.70 28.43
CA THR A 16 8.98 -5.46 27.74
C THR A 16 8.80 -5.38 26.22
N TYR A 17 8.03 -6.31 25.64
CA TYR A 17 7.70 -6.29 24.22
C TYR A 17 6.99 -5.00 23.81
N TYR A 18 5.94 -4.63 24.55
CA TYR A 18 5.16 -3.42 24.28
C TYR A 18 5.99 -2.14 24.43
N TYR A 19 6.87 -2.08 25.44
CA TYR A 19 7.81 -0.97 25.64
C TYR A 19 8.79 -0.82 24.47
N ARG A 20 9.35 -1.92 23.98
CA ARG A 20 10.24 -1.90 22.80
C ARG A 20 9.50 -1.49 21.52
N LEU A 21 8.28 -2.01 21.31
CA LEU A 21 7.45 -1.60 20.17
C LEU A 21 7.18 -0.10 20.16
N LYS A 22 6.91 0.51 21.32
CA LYS A 22 6.69 1.97 21.42
C LYS A 22 7.88 2.81 20.96
N GLN A 23 9.09 2.26 21.01
CA GLN A 23 10.31 2.95 20.61
C GLN A 23 10.66 2.71 19.15
N LEU A 24 10.03 1.73 18.49
CA LEU A 24 10.39 1.31 17.15
C LEU A 24 9.87 2.32 16.11
N PRO A 25 10.73 3.06 15.40
CA PRO A 25 10.26 4.03 14.42
C PRO A 25 9.53 3.36 13.26
N SER A 26 8.35 3.85 12.89
CA SER A 26 7.54 3.28 11.80
C SER A 26 8.26 3.31 10.45
N ILE A 27 9.18 4.25 10.25
CA ILE A 27 10.05 4.32 9.07
C ILE A 27 10.89 3.05 8.88
N LEU A 28 11.25 2.33 9.95
CA LEU A 28 11.98 1.07 9.83
C LEU A 28 11.14 0.00 9.14
N LEU A 29 9.84 -0.07 9.43
CA LEU A 29 8.94 -1.02 8.76
C LEU A 29 8.68 -0.61 7.31
N VAL A 30 8.57 0.68 7.01
CA VAL A 30 8.51 1.17 5.63
C VAL A 30 9.78 0.77 4.86
N ASN A 31 10.96 0.96 5.46
CA ASN A 31 12.23 0.56 4.86
C ASN A 31 12.33 -0.96 4.68
N PHE A 32 11.84 -1.75 5.64
CA PHE A 32 11.82 -3.20 5.53
C PHE A 32 10.87 -3.68 4.43
N LEU A 33 9.66 -3.11 4.33
CA LEU A 33 8.74 -3.35 3.23
C LEU A 33 9.40 -3.05 1.88
N ASN A 34 10.08 -1.91 1.77
CA ASN A 34 10.81 -1.49 0.57
C ASN A 34 11.97 -2.46 0.23
N PHE A 35 12.64 -3.01 1.24
CA PHE A 35 13.68 -4.01 1.05
C PHE A 35 13.10 -5.31 0.47
N VAL A 36 12.02 -5.82 1.05
CA VAL A 36 11.32 -7.03 0.57
C VAL A 36 10.78 -6.80 -0.85
N SER A 37 10.14 -5.67 -1.10
CA SER A 37 9.57 -5.35 -2.42
C SER A 37 10.62 -5.17 -3.49
N ARG A 38 11.82 -4.65 -3.16
CA ARG A 38 12.95 -4.57 -4.10
C ARG A 38 13.41 -5.95 -4.59
N ARG A 39 13.38 -6.98 -3.72
CA ARG A 39 13.69 -8.37 -4.11
C ARG A 39 12.66 -8.89 -5.12
N LEU A 40 11.37 -8.69 -4.82
CA LEU A 40 10.27 -9.04 -5.72
C LEU A 40 10.36 -8.30 -7.06
N LEU A 41 10.63 -7.00 -7.03
CA LEU A 41 10.81 -6.18 -8.22
C LEU A 41 12.00 -6.66 -9.05
N GLY A 42 13.12 -7.00 -8.42
CA GLY A 42 14.29 -7.60 -9.10
C GLY A 42 13.92 -8.84 -9.89
N LYS A 43 13.14 -9.74 -9.29
CA LYS A 43 12.67 -10.98 -9.93
C LYS A 43 11.67 -10.70 -11.07
N TYR A 44 10.70 -9.81 -10.86
CA TYR A 44 9.53 -9.69 -11.73
C TYR A 44 9.48 -8.44 -12.62
N HIS A 45 10.53 -7.60 -12.66
CA HIS A 45 10.51 -6.33 -13.40
C HIS A 45 10.10 -6.45 -14.89
N LYS A 46 10.42 -7.58 -15.55
CA LYS A 46 10.05 -7.81 -16.96
C LYS A 46 8.56 -8.10 -17.16
N GLU A 47 7.90 -8.62 -16.13
CA GLU A 47 6.49 -9.03 -16.13
C GLU A 47 5.56 -7.92 -15.63
N LEU A 48 6.11 -6.79 -15.19
CA LEU A 48 5.36 -5.62 -14.74
C LEU A 48 4.34 -5.18 -15.79
N ARG A 49 3.06 -5.17 -15.40
CA ARG A 49 1.96 -4.69 -16.21
C ARG A 49 1.62 -3.24 -15.87
N PHE A 50 1.32 -2.96 -14.60
CA PHE A 50 0.97 -1.61 -14.13
C PHE A 50 1.17 -1.46 -12.62
N LEU A 51 1.09 -0.21 -12.15
CA LEU A 51 1.12 0.18 -10.75
C LEU A 51 -0.25 0.74 -10.35
N ILE A 52 -0.71 0.46 -9.12
CA ILE A 52 -1.95 1.07 -8.59
C ILE A 52 -1.64 1.73 -7.25
N ILE A 53 -2.05 2.98 -7.09
CA ILE A 53 -2.02 3.70 -5.82
C ILE A 53 -3.42 3.86 -5.24
N ASP A 54 -3.61 3.52 -3.97
CA ASP A 54 -4.86 3.77 -3.27
C ASP A 54 -4.68 3.83 -1.75
N GLY A 55 -5.62 4.48 -1.08
CA GLY A 55 -5.70 4.57 0.37
C GLY A 55 -6.61 3.51 0.98
N THR A 56 -6.28 3.02 2.17
CA THR A 56 -7.21 2.24 3.00
C THR A 56 -7.08 2.57 4.48
N GLY A 57 -8.16 2.37 5.23
CA GLY A 57 -8.20 2.57 6.68
C GLY A 57 -8.23 1.25 7.45
N PHE A 58 -7.45 1.20 8.53
CA PHE A 58 -7.51 0.16 9.56
C PHE A 58 -7.98 0.79 10.87
N LYS A 59 -8.97 0.19 11.53
CA LYS A 59 -9.49 0.69 12.81
C LYS A 59 -8.53 0.35 13.94
N TYR A 60 -8.48 1.17 14.99
CA TYR A 60 -7.84 0.84 16.27
C TYR A 60 -8.67 1.40 17.43
N ASN A 61 -8.36 1.05 18.69
CA ASN A 61 -9.00 1.59 19.88
C ASN A 61 -10.52 1.29 20.10
N GLU A 62 -10.97 0.10 19.72
CA GLU A 62 -12.29 -0.48 19.96
C GLU A 62 -12.20 -1.74 20.86
N ILE A 63 -12.42 -1.61 22.17
CA ILE A 63 -12.38 -2.75 23.11
C ILE A 63 -13.73 -3.53 23.13
N TYR A 64 -14.80 -2.97 22.54
CA TYR A 64 -16.11 -3.62 22.39
C TYR A 64 -16.81 -3.19 21.09
N PRO A 65 -17.57 -4.07 20.40
CA PRO A 65 -18.35 -3.70 19.23
C PRO A 65 -19.49 -2.77 19.66
N LEU A 66 -19.41 -1.51 19.25
CA LEU A 66 -20.34 -0.45 19.62
C LEU A 66 -21.72 -0.67 18.99
N LYS A 67 -22.56 -1.54 19.60
CA LYS A 67 -23.97 -1.70 19.25
C LYS A 67 -24.86 -0.55 19.75
N ILE A 68 -24.33 0.42 20.50
CA ILE A 68 -25.11 1.43 21.24
C ILE A 68 -24.56 2.86 21.07
N LEU A 69 -24.01 3.23 19.91
CA LEU A 69 -23.70 4.65 19.64
C LEU A 69 -24.40 5.13 18.38
N ARG A 70 -25.03 6.30 18.44
CA ARG A 70 -25.80 6.90 17.34
C ARG A 70 -24.97 7.99 16.65
N GLY A 71 -24.87 7.91 15.33
CA GLY A 71 -24.61 9.00 14.36
C GLY A 71 -23.43 9.96 14.62
N LYS A 72 -23.54 10.83 15.63
CA LYS A 72 -22.55 11.86 15.96
C LYS A 72 -21.36 11.31 16.76
N GLU A 73 -21.59 10.37 17.69
CA GLU A 73 -20.54 9.77 18.52
C GLU A 73 -19.65 8.81 17.71
N ILE A 74 -20.21 8.13 16.70
CA ILE A 74 -19.44 7.32 15.74
C ILE A 74 -18.45 8.19 14.95
N LYS A 75 -18.80 9.46 14.66
CA LYS A 75 -17.88 10.41 13.98
C LYS A 75 -16.73 10.88 14.89
N GLU A 76 -16.83 10.64 16.20
CA GLU A 76 -15.77 10.90 17.18
C GLU A 76 -14.87 9.68 17.47
N VAL A 77 -15.26 8.46 17.03
CA VAL A 77 -14.38 7.28 17.01
C VAL A 77 -13.37 7.42 15.87
N LYS A 78 -12.51 8.44 15.96
CA LYS A 78 -11.51 8.89 14.97
C LYS A 78 -10.25 8.00 14.93
N SER A 79 -10.31 6.78 15.43
CA SER A 79 -9.15 5.91 15.60
C SER A 79 -8.94 5.03 14.37
N HIS A 80 -8.43 5.62 13.28
CA HIS A 80 -8.00 4.88 12.11
C HIS A 80 -6.54 5.18 11.76
N VAL A 81 -5.82 4.13 11.37
CA VAL A 81 -4.58 4.27 10.61
C VAL A 81 -4.96 4.28 9.14
N LYS A 82 -4.79 5.43 8.50
CA LYS A 82 -4.88 5.55 7.05
C LYS A 82 -3.55 5.14 6.44
N VAL A 83 -3.56 4.28 5.44
CA VAL A 83 -2.35 3.87 4.73
C VAL A 83 -2.56 4.04 3.25
N VAL A 84 -1.66 4.78 2.60
CA VAL A 84 -1.59 4.83 1.14
C VAL A 84 -0.59 3.79 0.68
N VAL A 85 -1.03 2.94 -0.24
CA VAL A 85 -0.30 1.78 -0.73
C VAL A 85 -0.05 1.96 -2.22
N LEU A 86 1.18 1.70 -2.64
CA LEU A 86 1.53 1.53 -4.05
C LEU A 86 1.78 0.05 -4.30
N SER A 87 0.94 -0.54 -5.14
CA SER A 87 1.00 -1.94 -5.52
C SER A 87 1.53 -2.11 -6.94
N VAL A 88 2.18 -3.24 -7.17
CA VAL A 88 2.65 -3.73 -8.45
C VAL A 88 1.76 -4.88 -8.88
N HIS A 89 1.33 -4.87 -10.14
CA HIS A 89 0.60 -5.97 -10.77
C HIS A 89 1.36 -6.48 -12.00
N LEU A 90 1.49 -7.80 -12.08
CA LEU A 90 2.18 -8.51 -13.15
C LEU A 90 1.21 -9.01 -14.22
N LYS A 91 1.75 -9.42 -15.37
CA LYS A 91 0.97 -9.95 -16.50
C LYS A 91 0.25 -11.26 -16.17
N ASP A 92 0.84 -12.08 -15.31
CA ASP A 92 0.32 -13.40 -14.89
C ASP A 92 -0.71 -13.31 -13.75
N GLY A 93 -1.10 -12.10 -13.35
CA GLY A 93 -2.08 -11.87 -12.27
C GLY A 93 -1.48 -11.79 -10.87
N LYS A 94 -0.19 -12.12 -10.69
CA LYS A 94 0.50 -11.92 -9.40
C LYS A 94 0.64 -10.43 -9.09
N ARG A 95 0.71 -10.13 -7.80
CA ARG A 95 0.78 -8.76 -7.30
C ARG A 95 1.54 -8.69 -5.98
N PHE A 96 2.15 -7.55 -5.72
CA PHE A 96 2.84 -7.30 -4.45
C PHE A 96 2.83 -5.81 -4.11
N ILE A 97 3.04 -5.49 -2.84
CA ILE A 97 3.16 -4.12 -2.37
C ILE A 97 4.56 -3.61 -2.66
N LEU A 98 4.67 -2.52 -3.42
CA LEU A 98 5.96 -1.87 -3.64
C LEU A 98 6.36 -1.03 -2.43
N THR A 99 5.44 -0.22 -1.93
CA THR A 99 5.63 0.58 -0.72
C THR A 99 4.28 0.98 -0.11
N ALA A 100 4.30 1.39 1.16
CA ALA A 100 3.13 1.88 1.87
C ALA A 100 3.55 2.96 2.87
N LEU A 101 2.74 4.02 2.98
CA LEU A 101 2.95 5.09 3.95
C LEU A 101 1.72 5.26 4.84
N PRO A 102 1.88 5.17 6.18
CA PRO A 102 0.79 5.40 7.10
C PRO A 102 0.64 6.89 7.43
N GLY A 103 -0.56 7.26 7.84
CA GLY A 103 -0.95 8.56 8.35
C GLY A 103 -2.14 8.44 9.29
N GLU A 104 -2.45 9.52 9.98
CA GLU A 104 -3.65 9.61 10.81
C GLU A 104 -4.92 9.61 9.96
N SER A 105 -6.09 9.43 10.59
CA SER A 105 -7.40 9.40 9.93
C SER A 105 -7.62 10.55 8.93
N TYR A 106 -7.20 11.77 9.26
CA TYR A 106 -7.35 12.96 8.42
C TYR A 106 -6.17 13.24 7.49
N ALA A 107 -5.16 12.36 7.45
CA ALA A 107 -4.05 12.54 6.53
C ALA A 107 -4.55 12.60 5.09
N SER A 108 -4.00 13.54 4.33
CA SER A 108 -4.28 13.68 2.90
C SER A 108 -3.61 12.55 2.14
N GLU A 109 -4.42 11.73 1.47
CA GLU A 109 -3.95 10.62 0.64
C GLU A 109 -3.04 11.11 -0.49
N VAL A 110 -3.39 12.25 -1.10
CA VAL A 110 -2.55 12.89 -2.12
C VAL A 110 -1.19 13.25 -1.57
N LYS A 111 -1.09 13.85 -0.36
CA LYS A 111 0.22 14.19 0.24
C LYS A 111 1.05 12.95 0.57
N LEU A 112 0.43 11.86 1.02
CA LEU A 112 1.13 10.59 1.23
C LEU A 112 1.58 9.97 -0.10
N GLY A 113 0.73 10.03 -1.13
CA GLY A 113 1.08 9.60 -2.48
C GLY A 113 2.23 10.43 -3.07
N GLU A 114 2.25 11.76 -2.88
CA GLU A 114 3.36 12.60 -3.34
C GLU A 114 4.70 12.15 -2.75
N LYS A 115 4.72 11.76 -1.46
CA LYS A 115 5.92 11.20 -0.81
C LYS A 115 6.35 9.88 -1.45
N ILE A 116 5.40 9.00 -1.76
CA ILE A 116 5.67 7.73 -2.46
C ILE A 116 6.28 8.00 -3.85
N VAL A 117 5.68 8.89 -4.64
CA VAL A 117 6.16 9.16 -6.00
C VAL A 117 7.55 9.82 -5.98
N ARG A 118 7.81 10.74 -5.04
CA ARG A 118 9.16 11.32 -4.84
C ARG A 118 10.20 10.25 -4.51
N TRP A 119 9.86 9.32 -3.61
CA TRP A 119 10.74 8.22 -3.24
C TRP A 119 11.09 7.31 -4.45
N LEU A 120 10.18 7.13 -5.42
CA LEU A 120 10.48 6.38 -6.65
C LEU A 120 11.62 7.04 -7.46
N ASN A 121 11.65 8.37 -7.51
CA ASN A 121 12.64 9.14 -8.29
C ASN A 121 14.03 9.07 -7.70
N GLU A 122 14.13 8.98 -6.38
CA GLU A 122 15.41 8.93 -5.66
C GLU A 122 16.14 7.60 -5.83
N ARG A 123 15.45 6.55 -6.31
CA ARG A 123 15.97 5.18 -6.38
C ARG A 123 16.16 4.73 -7.82
N ARG A 124 17.36 4.95 -8.38
CA ARG A 124 17.74 4.65 -9.78
C ARG A 124 17.34 3.26 -10.28
N PHE A 125 17.43 2.22 -9.45
CA PHE A 125 16.99 0.87 -9.83
C PHE A 125 15.47 0.79 -10.03
N ILE A 126 14.71 1.29 -9.07
CA ILE A 126 13.24 1.27 -9.09
C ILE A 126 12.74 2.10 -10.26
N TRP A 127 13.27 3.32 -10.41
CA TRP A 127 12.94 4.19 -11.55
C TRP A 127 13.14 3.48 -12.89
N ARG A 128 14.29 2.82 -13.11
CA ARG A 128 14.54 2.06 -14.36
C ARG A 128 13.55 0.92 -14.56
N ALA A 129 13.21 0.19 -13.50
CA ALA A 129 12.28 -0.95 -13.59
C ALA A 129 10.85 -0.50 -13.91
N LEU A 130 10.44 0.68 -13.44
CA LEU A 130 9.07 1.18 -13.59
C LEU A 130 8.88 2.15 -14.76
N LYS A 131 9.96 2.64 -15.39
CA LYS A 131 9.87 3.63 -16.46
C LYS A 131 8.92 3.20 -17.58
N GLY A 132 8.04 4.11 -17.97
CA GLY A 132 7.02 3.95 -19.01
C GLY A 132 5.81 3.13 -18.60
N LYS A 133 5.76 2.59 -17.37
CA LYS A 133 4.65 1.76 -16.91
C LYS A 133 3.41 2.63 -16.57
N PRO A 134 2.20 2.11 -16.81
CA PRO A 134 0.96 2.71 -16.35
C PRO A 134 0.93 2.85 -14.83
N PHE A 135 0.53 4.02 -14.35
CA PHE A 135 0.29 4.34 -12.96
C PHE A 135 -1.17 4.74 -12.77
N LEU A 136 -1.92 3.88 -12.08
CA LEU A 136 -3.37 3.97 -11.95
C LEU A 136 -3.70 4.62 -10.60
N GLY A 137 -4.46 5.71 -10.65
CA GLY A 137 -4.91 6.44 -9.46
C GLY A 137 -6.37 6.86 -9.60
N ASP A 138 -7.05 6.94 -8.46
CA ASP A 138 -8.45 7.36 -8.42
C ASP A 138 -8.62 8.88 -8.58
N LYS A 139 -9.86 9.34 -8.43
CA LYS A 139 -10.24 10.75 -8.56
C LYS A 139 -9.71 11.64 -7.42
N ALA A 140 -9.20 11.07 -6.32
CA ALA A 140 -8.55 11.84 -5.26
C ALA A 140 -7.20 12.40 -5.72
N TYR A 141 -6.51 11.72 -6.63
CA TYR A 141 -5.19 12.10 -7.15
C TYR A 141 -5.23 13.09 -8.33
N ASP A 142 -6.39 13.61 -8.71
CA ASP A 142 -6.55 14.62 -9.77
C ASP A 142 -6.07 16.01 -9.31
N SER A 143 -4.77 16.12 -9.12
CA SER A 143 -4.01 17.33 -8.81
C SER A 143 -2.93 17.49 -9.87
N ILE A 144 -2.83 18.67 -10.48
CA ILE A 144 -1.81 18.97 -11.51
C ILE A 144 -0.41 18.61 -10.98
N LYS A 145 -0.11 19.07 -9.76
CA LYS A 145 1.17 18.79 -9.09
C LYS A 145 1.43 17.29 -8.90
N PHE A 146 0.41 16.51 -8.57
CA PHE A 146 0.57 15.06 -8.40
C PHE A 146 0.81 14.37 -9.74
N ILE A 147 0.05 14.75 -10.78
CA ILE A 147 0.20 14.20 -12.12
C ILE A 147 1.60 14.54 -12.69
N GLU A 148 2.07 15.77 -12.50
CA GLU A 148 3.43 16.18 -12.86
C GLU A 148 4.49 15.34 -12.15
N LEU A 149 4.33 15.06 -10.86
CA LEU A 149 5.26 14.18 -10.13
C LEU A 149 5.29 12.76 -10.73
N VAL A 150 4.15 12.22 -11.13
CA VAL A 150 4.06 10.89 -11.79
C VAL A 150 4.77 10.91 -13.16
N LEU A 151 4.58 11.98 -13.95
CA LEU A 151 5.28 12.16 -15.23
C LEU A 151 6.80 12.31 -15.04
N LEU A 152 7.24 13.08 -14.04
CA LEU A 152 8.65 13.22 -13.68
C LEU A 152 9.26 11.90 -13.21
N ALA A 153 8.44 11.01 -12.62
CA ALA A 153 8.83 9.63 -12.33
C ALA A 153 8.94 8.72 -13.55
N GLY A 154 8.69 9.26 -14.75
CA GLY A 154 8.74 8.53 -16.00
C GLY A 154 7.58 7.55 -16.17
N LEU A 155 6.48 7.73 -15.43
CA LEU A 155 5.30 6.87 -15.47
C LEU A 155 4.20 7.47 -16.36
N LYS A 156 3.29 6.63 -16.85
CA LYS A 156 2.10 7.08 -17.60
C LYS A 156 0.94 7.28 -16.63
N PRO A 157 0.42 8.51 -16.42
CA PRO A 157 -0.58 8.79 -15.39
C PRO A 157 -2.00 8.42 -15.85
N TYR A 158 -2.45 7.23 -15.51
CA TYR A 158 -3.86 6.81 -15.66
C TYR A 158 -4.65 7.25 -14.41
N ILE A 159 -4.88 8.56 -14.30
CA ILE A 159 -5.56 9.17 -13.15
C ILE A 159 -6.93 9.71 -13.59
N LYS A 160 -7.99 9.33 -12.87
CA LYS A 160 -9.35 9.78 -13.20
C LYS A 160 -9.54 11.25 -12.87
N VAL A 161 -9.92 12.04 -13.88
CA VAL A 161 -10.06 13.49 -13.77
C VAL A 161 -11.45 13.90 -13.26
N ARG A 162 -11.51 14.97 -12.44
CA ARG A 162 -12.73 15.66 -12.02
C ARG A 162 -13.19 16.65 -13.08
N GLU A 163 -14.27 16.30 -13.77
CA GLU A 163 -14.99 17.25 -14.60
C GLU A 163 -16.00 18.02 -13.75
N THR A 164 -16.07 19.33 -14.00
CA THR A 164 -17.13 20.18 -13.47
C THR A 164 -17.96 20.63 -14.65
N LEU A 165 -19.26 20.34 -14.65
CA LEU A 165 -20.21 20.60 -15.74
C LEU A 165 -20.12 22.04 -16.31
N ARG A 166 -19.71 23.01 -15.49
CA ARG A 166 -19.66 24.43 -15.85
C ARG A 166 -18.32 24.94 -16.40
N LYS A 167 -17.20 24.22 -16.23
CA LYS A 167 -15.85 24.75 -16.55
C LYS A 167 -15.00 23.86 -17.46
N GLY A 168 -15.43 22.64 -17.75
CA GLY A 168 -14.64 21.67 -18.53
C GLY A 168 -13.26 21.39 -17.89
N ILE A 169 -12.36 20.76 -18.65
CA ILE A 169 -10.95 20.58 -18.26
C ILE A 169 -10.11 21.62 -19.01
N LYS A 170 -9.51 22.57 -18.29
CA LYS A 170 -8.64 23.60 -18.88
C LYS A 170 -7.16 23.21 -18.95
N SER A 171 -6.72 22.27 -18.11
CA SER A 171 -5.31 21.89 -18.03
C SER A 171 -4.99 20.80 -19.05
N GLU A 172 -4.01 21.06 -19.91
CA GLU A 172 -3.54 20.11 -20.93
C GLU A 172 -3.10 18.77 -20.33
N ILE A 173 -2.43 18.78 -19.18
CA ILE A 173 -1.98 17.56 -18.50
C ILE A 173 -3.18 16.70 -18.04
N ARG A 174 -4.26 17.34 -17.58
CA ARG A 174 -5.49 16.65 -17.19
C ARG A 174 -6.25 16.14 -18.42
N LEU A 175 -6.24 16.88 -19.53
CA LEU A 175 -6.79 16.39 -20.81
C LEU A 175 -6.07 15.14 -21.30
N LYS A 176 -4.73 15.13 -21.26
CA LYS A 176 -3.92 13.95 -21.60
C LYS A 176 -4.25 12.74 -20.71
N CYS A 177 -4.51 12.95 -19.41
CA CYS A 177 -4.96 11.85 -18.54
C CYS A 177 -6.31 11.30 -18.99
N LYS A 178 -7.26 12.17 -19.36
CA LYS A 178 -8.56 11.76 -19.88
C LYS A 178 -8.42 10.95 -21.17
N GLU A 179 -7.63 11.44 -22.13
CA GLU A 179 -7.34 10.72 -23.38
C GLU A 179 -6.68 9.36 -23.14
N LEU A 180 -5.75 9.27 -22.16
CA LEU A 180 -5.16 7.98 -21.74
C LEU A 180 -6.22 7.01 -21.20
N LEU A 181 -7.18 7.50 -20.42
CA LEU A 181 -8.26 6.69 -19.87
C LEU A 181 -9.26 6.22 -20.94
N GLU A 182 -9.45 7.00 -22.00
CA GLU A 182 -10.35 6.67 -23.11
C GLU A 182 -9.70 5.79 -24.18
N SER A 183 -8.37 5.84 -24.32
CA SER A 183 -7.62 5.11 -25.35
C SER A 183 -7.33 3.64 -25.00
N ASP A 184 -7.40 3.25 -23.74
CA ASP A 184 -7.08 1.89 -23.29
C ASP A 184 -7.95 1.47 -22.09
N GLU A 185 -8.33 0.19 -22.07
CA GLU A 185 -9.06 -0.46 -20.99
C GLU A 185 -8.23 -0.66 -19.71
N ILE A 186 -6.92 -0.36 -19.68
CA ILE A 186 -6.05 -0.54 -18.50
C ILE A 186 -6.67 0.05 -17.23
N TYR A 187 -7.35 1.19 -17.31
CA TYR A 187 -7.92 1.84 -16.13
C TYR A 187 -8.98 0.98 -15.41
N ARG A 188 -9.65 0.03 -16.10
CA ARG A 188 -10.62 -0.88 -15.48
C ARG A 188 -9.99 -1.74 -14.38
N PHE A 189 -8.69 -2.00 -14.46
CA PHE A 189 -7.96 -2.81 -13.49
C PHE A 189 -7.63 -2.05 -12.18
N ARG A 190 -7.95 -0.75 -12.07
CA ARG A 190 -7.74 0.04 -10.86
C ARG A 190 -8.37 -0.61 -9.62
N GLY A 191 -9.51 -1.29 -9.78
CA GLY A 191 -10.20 -2.00 -8.69
C GLY A 191 -9.42 -3.16 -8.08
N LEU A 192 -8.37 -3.68 -8.73
CA LEU A 192 -7.61 -4.82 -8.20
C LEU A 192 -6.91 -4.53 -6.87
N ILE A 193 -6.64 -3.27 -6.54
CA ILE A 193 -6.06 -2.90 -5.25
C ILE A 193 -7.02 -3.14 -4.08
N GLU A 194 -8.33 -3.06 -4.32
CA GLU A 194 -9.34 -3.37 -3.29
C GLU A 194 -9.31 -4.85 -2.90
N SER A 195 -9.00 -5.73 -3.86
CA SER A 195 -8.78 -7.15 -3.59
C SER A 195 -7.57 -7.37 -2.67
N ILE A 196 -6.47 -6.64 -2.87
CA ILE A 196 -5.30 -6.69 -1.96
C ILE A 196 -5.71 -6.23 -0.56
N PHE A 197 -6.48 -5.14 -0.45
CA PHE A 197 -6.96 -4.66 0.85
C PHE A 197 -7.90 -5.65 1.53
N GLY A 198 -8.76 -6.32 0.74
CA GLY A 198 -9.64 -7.39 1.20
C GLY A 198 -8.85 -8.55 1.80
N GLU A 199 -7.87 -9.07 1.06
CA GLU A 199 -7.00 -10.18 1.48
C GLU A 199 -6.24 -9.84 2.76
N VAL A 200 -5.55 -8.70 2.80
CA VAL A 200 -4.82 -8.25 4.00
C VAL A 200 -5.77 -8.14 5.20
N LYS A 201 -6.98 -7.61 5.02
CA LYS A 201 -7.94 -7.46 6.12
C LYS A 201 -8.56 -8.79 6.57
N GLN A 202 -8.71 -9.75 5.66
CA GLN A 202 -9.25 -11.07 5.95
C GLN A 202 -8.21 -11.95 6.66
N ASP A 203 -6.99 -12.00 6.14
CA ASP A 203 -5.95 -12.91 6.62
C ASP A 203 -5.35 -12.49 7.97
N VAL A 204 -5.13 -11.17 8.14
CA VAL A 204 -4.42 -10.63 9.32
C VAL A 204 -5.25 -9.59 10.08
N GLY A 205 -6.52 -9.43 9.71
CA GLY A 205 -7.50 -8.60 10.43
C GLY A 205 -7.55 -7.15 9.97
N SER A 206 -8.71 -6.51 10.15
CA SER A 206 -8.98 -5.10 9.79
C SER A 206 -8.90 -4.12 10.96
N TYR A 207 -8.53 -4.61 12.14
CA TYR A 207 -8.60 -3.88 13.40
C TYR A 207 -7.40 -4.18 14.31
N GLU A 208 -6.84 -3.13 14.93
CA GLU A 208 -5.74 -3.24 15.90
C GLU A 208 -6.22 -3.04 17.34
N ARG A 209 -6.00 -4.05 18.18
CA ARG A 209 -6.31 -4.03 19.62
C ARG A 209 -5.27 -3.24 20.42
N THR A 210 -5.12 -1.96 20.10
CA THR A 210 -4.23 -1.03 20.81
C THR A 210 -4.85 0.35 20.92
N LYS A 211 -4.57 1.04 22.03
CA LYS A 211 -4.93 2.45 22.21
C LYS A 211 -3.91 3.41 21.58
N SER A 212 -2.69 2.92 21.30
CA SER A 212 -1.62 3.74 20.74
C SER A 212 -1.67 3.73 19.22
N PHE A 213 -1.86 4.91 18.63
CA PHE A 213 -1.79 5.12 17.18
C PHE A 213 -0.45 4.63 16.60
N HIS A 214 0.66 4.98 17.25
CA HIS A 214 1.99 4.58 16.79
C HIS A 214 2.12 3.04 16.68
N ILE A 215 1.67 2.32 17.70
CA ILE A 215 1.69 0.85 17.69
C ILE A 215 0.73 0.31 16.62
N ALA A 216 -0.44 0.92 16.45
CA ALA A 216 -1.36 0.54 15.38
C ALA A 216 -0.72 0.72 14.00
N GLN A 217 0.02 1.80 13.77
CA GLN A 217 0.77 2.01 12.52
C GLN A 217 1.81 0.92 12.28
N LEU A 218 2.53 0.50 13.32
CA LEU A 218 3.51 -0.58 13.21
C LEU A 218 2.84 -1.89 12.79
N PHE A 219 1.75 -2.27 13.45
CA PHE A 219 1.02 -3.49 13.09
C PHE A 219 0.45 -3.42 11.68
N VAL A 220 -0.16 -2.30 11.30
CA VAL A 220 -0.71 -2.14 9.94
C VAL A 220 0.38 -2.24 8.88
N LEU A 221 1.57 -1.65 9.10
CA LEU A 221 2.70 -1.82 8.18
C LEU A 221 3.19 -3.28 8.13
N ALA A 222 3.25 -3.96 9.28
CA ALA A 222 3.64 -5.37 9.36
C ALA A 222 2.70 -6.27 8.54
N LYS A 223 1.40 -5.95 8.48
CA LYS A 223 0.42 -6.67 7.64
C LYS A 223 0.77 -6.63 6.15
N PHE A 224 1.17 -5.47 5.63
CA PHE A 224 1.61 -5.36 4.23
C PHE A 224 2.96 -6.04 3.96
N ILE A 225 3.86 -6.06 4.95
CA ILE A 225 5.10 -6.85 4.88
C ILE A 225 4.77 -8.34 4.80
N LEU A 226 3.87 -8.83 5.66
CA LEU A 226 3.42 -10.22 5.66
C LEU A 226 2.78 -10.62 4.34
N PHE A 227 1.98 -9.74 3.72
CA PHE A 227 1.44 -9.98 2.37
C PHE A 227 2.57 -10.25 1.36
N ASN A 228 3.60 -9.42 1.31
CA ASN A 228 4.75 -9.63 0.43
C ASN A 228 5.55 -10.89 0.78
N MET A 229 5.68 -11.22 2.08
CA MET A 229 6.35 -12.43 2.52
C MET A 229 5.55 -13.69 2.14
N GLY A 230 4.22 -13.65 2.20
CA GLY A 230 3.35 -14.71 1.70
C GLY A 230 3.55 -14.97 0.20
N VAL A 231 3.65 -13.89 -0.59
CA VAL A 231 4.02 -13.99 -2.01
C VAL A 231 5.38 -14.66 -2.18
N LEU A 232 6.40 -14.26 -1.39
CA LEU A 232 7.74 -14.88 -1.45
C LEU A 232 7.73 -16.36 -1.03
N PHE A 233 6.99 -16.71 0.01
CA PHE A 233 6.88 -18.07 0.52
C PHE A 233 6.19 -18.99 -0.50
N PHE A 234 5.06 -18.55 -1.07
CA PHE A 234 4.37 -19.31 -2.10
C PHE A 234 5.23 -19.49 -3.36
N VAL A 235 5.94 -18.44 -3.75
CA VAL A 235 6.92 -18.51 -4.83
C VAL A 235 7.99 -19.54 -4.51
N TRP A 236 8.58 -19.52 -3.31
CA TRP A 236 9.59 -20.50 -2.89
C TRP A 236 9.05 -21.93 -2.91
N MET A 237 7.84 -22.18 -2.40
CA MET A 237 7.23 -23.51 -2.43
C MET A 237 7.02 -24.05 -3.84
N ILE A 238 6.58 -23.22 -4.80
CA ILE A 238 6.45 -23.65 -6.21
C ILE A 238 7.79 -24.11 -6.79
N PHE A 239 8.89 -23.42 -6.46
CA PHE A 239 10.21 -23.83 -6.96
C PHE A 239 10.71 -25.10 -6.30
N GLN A 240 10.33 -25.39 -5.05
CA GLN A 240 10.65 -26.67 -4.40
C GLN A 240 9.86 -27.83 -4.99
N THR A 241 8.55 -27.65 -5.21
CA THR A 241 7.74 -28.73 -5.79
C THR A 241 8.13 -29.01 -7.24
N LEU A 242 8.47 -28.00 -8.05
CA LEU A 242 8.98 -28.23 -9.41
C LEU A 242 10.34 -28.91 -9.43
N SER A 243 11.21 -28.69 -8.45
CA SER A 243 12.51 -29.38 -8.36
C SER A 243 12.43 -30.82 -7.87
N GLU A 244 11.28 -31.28 -7.39
CA GLU A 244 11.04 -32.68 -7.00
C GLU A 244 10.48 -33.52 -8.16
N PHE A 245 10.18 -32.90 -9.32
CA PHE A 245 9.68 -33.57 -10.52
C PHE A 245 10.70 -33.65 -11.67
N ASP A 246 11.96 -33.28 -11.42
CA ASP A 246 13.10 -33.49 -12.33
C ASP A 246 14.07 -34.56 -11.79
#